data_AF-A0A225W4C6-F1
#
_entry.id   AF-A0A225W4C6-F1
#
_cell.length_a   1.000
_cell.length_b   1.000
_cell.length_c   1.000
_cell.angle_alpha   90.00
_cell.angle_beta   90.00
_cell.angle_gamma   90.00
#
_symmetry.space_group_name_H-M   'P 1'
#
loop_
_entity.id
_entity.type
_entity.pdbx_description
1 polymer ?
#
loop_
_entity_poly.entity_id
_entity_poly.type
_entity_poly.pdbx_seq_one_letter_code
_entity_poly.pdbx_strand_id
1 'polypeptide(L)'
;MAGWIRCSVLATLLVASLATAEQETSVHIKVFKDSPEVANEAVVSSKDCQVSGVTLRHRSMKYYGEDSYVACSNGKAGCYLIERVHDKATQVACPTENFQQRIDEETAYRAHEEQTKQVQAQNTEEDTEEGHRRLSLVVVSTTRIWDEGVVCYQLNEEYPFNKTQKEYIYEAMGKYEASTNVRFVTTATCEKEKLSYCDSCANWVDFKHPTSGRDCNSSIGITEEGAQTMNLADRCFEVDDDLKTVYGSAMHEIGHSLGMYHEHQHPKRTIGVFWDDIDQSICIWSEMTIRDLSVGGPYDLDSVMHYPMTYGFCQPNYCSATQTQSTDCVEQGTVFCNLNDDDNCTDITKAMCNETATAAIGQRKILSPGDLAAINELYQSSAWSNKESKIGV
;
A
#
# COMPACT_ATOMS: atom_id res chain seq x y z
N MET A 1 -59.44 16.27 -53.04
CA MET A 1 -59.21 14.95 -52.39
C MET A 1 -59.02 15.24 -50.90
N ALA A 2 -60.04 15.28 -50.04
CA ALA A 2 -60.86 14.17 -49.47
C ALA A 2 -59.97 13.03 -48.92
N GLY A 3 -60.00 12.61 -47.65
CA GLY A 3 -60.82 12.94 -46.46
C GLY A 3 -60.12 12.47 -45.16
N TRP A 4 -60.41 13.03 -43.95
CA TRP A 4 -61.43 12.62 -42.95
C TRP A 4 -60.86 11.56 -41.95
N ILE A 5 -60.92 11.58 -40.59
CA ILE A 5 -61.84 12.02 -39.49
C ILE A 5 -61.05 11.90 -38.13
N ARG A 6 -60.99 12.89 -37.19
CA ARG A 6 -61.69 13.10 -35.87
C ARG A 6 -61.96 11.84 -34.99
N CYS A 7 -61.98 11.76 -33.65
CA CYS A 7 -62.01 12.69 -32.50
C CYS A 7 -61.90 11.90 -31.16
N SER A 8 -61.58 12.61 -30.06
CA SER A 8 -62.07 12.48 -28.66
C SER A 8 -61.37 11.61 -27.58
N VAL A 9 -60.61 12.31 -26.73
CA VAL A 9 -60.66 12.46 -25.24
C VAL A 9 -61.42 11.44 -24.39
N LEU A 10 -60.75 10.90 -23.35
CA LEU A 10 -61.28 10.83 -21.96
C LEU A 10 -60.16 10.69 -20.93
N ALA A 11 -60.20 11.59 -19.95
CA ALA A 11 -59.34 11.68 -18.78
C ALA A 11 -59.69 10.60 -17.75
N THR A 12 -58.70 10.10 -17.02
CA THR A 12 -58.88 9.53 -15.68
C THR A 12 -57.70 9.89 -14.79
N LEU A 13 -58.04 10.44 -13.62
CA LEU A 13 -57.17 10.78 -12.51
C LEU A 13 -56.44 9.55 -11.97
N LEU A 14 -55.23 9.73 -11.44
CA LEU A 14 -54.78 9.06 -10.21
C LEU A 14 -53.57 9.77 -9.58
N VAL A 15 -53.90 10.55 -8.55
CA VAL A 15 -53.28 10.68 -7.22
C VAL A 15 -51.75 10.82 -7.15
N ALA A 16 -51.35 12.05 -6.83
CA ALA A 16 -50.09 12.36 -6.17
C ALA A 16 -50.01 11.69 -4.79
N SER A 17 -48.91 11.02 -4.49
CA SER A 17 -48.46 10.81 -3.12
C SER A 17 -47.06 11.39 -2.98
N LEU A 18 -46.98 12.44 -2.17
CA LEU A 18 -45.76 13.00 -1.62
C LEU A 18 -45.17 11.97 -0.67
N ALA A 19 -43.93 11.55 -0.90
CA ALA A 19 -43.10 10.94 0.13
C ALA A 19 -42.07 11.97 0.56
N THR A 20 -42.28 12.50 1.75
CA THR A 20 -41.38 13.36 2.51
C THR A 20 -40.13 12.60 2.93
N ALA A 21 -39.00 13.30 2.95
CA ALA A 21 -37.79 12.89 3.64
C ALA A 21 -38.03 12.76 5.16
N GLU A 22 -37.36 11.81 5.82
CA GLU A 22 -36.46 12.06 6.97
C GLU A 22 -35.94 10.77 7.62
N GLN A 23 -34.62 10.78 7.84
CA GLN A 23 -33.85 10.31 9.01
C GLN A 23 -33.60 8.83 9.34
N GLU A 24 -32.29 8.56 9.47
CA GLU A 24 -31.58 7.74 10.47
C GLU A 24 -32.19 6.44 10.94
N THR A 25 -31.46 5.33 10.73
CA THR A 25 -31.37 4.29 11.76
C THR A 25 -29.97 3.71 11.86
N SER A 26 -29.47 3.80 13.10
CA SER A 26 -28.27 3.22 13.68
C SER A 26 -28.08 1.74 13.37
N VAL A 27 -26.82 1.34 13.10
CA VAL A 27 -26.40 -0.06 13.05
C VAL A 27 -26.49 -0.66 14.46
N HIS A 28 -27.49 -1.51 14.68
CA HIS A 28 -27.60 -2.33 15.89
C HIS A 28 -26.58 -3.49 15.84
N ILE A 29 -25.57 -3.42 16.70
CA ILE A 29 -24.72 -4.57 17.05
C ILE A 29 -25.57 -5.57 17.83
N LYS A 30 -25.88 -6.73 17.22
CA LYS A 30 -26.52 -7.85 17.91
C LYS A 30 -25.47 -8.59 18.74
N VAL A 31 -25.55 -8.41 20.04
CA VAL A 31 -24.94 -9.29 21.06
C VAL A 31 -25.70 -10.61 21.07
N PHE A 32 -25.06 -11.72 20.69
CA PHE A 32 -25.60 -13.06 20.90
C PHE A 32 -25.11 -13.62 22.24
N LYS A 33 -26.08 -14.06 23.05
CA LYS A 33 -25.91 -14.71 24.36
C LYS A 33 -25.72 -16.22 24.17
N ASP A 34 -24.79 -16.79 24.92
CA ASP A 34 -24.54 -18.23 25.05
C ASP A 34 -25.68 -18.98 25.78
N SER A 35 -25.88 -20.24 25.38
CA SER A 35 -26.06 -21.37 26.32
C SER A 35 -25.93 -22.74 25.65
N PRO A 36 -25.64 -23.79 26.44
CA PRO A 36 -24.65 -24.81 26.06
C PRO A 36 -25.27 -26.19 25.80
N GLU A 37 -24.55 -27.04 25.07
CA GLU A 37 -24.63 -28.49 25.27
C GLU A 37 -23.32 -29.18 24.84
N VAL A 38 -22.89 -30.11 25.69
CA VAL A 38 -21.57 -30.75 25.70
C VAL A 38 -21.54 -31.93 24.73
N ALA A 39 -20.59 -31.91 23.80
CA ALA A 39 -20.08 -33.12 23.14
C ALA A 39 -18.55 -33.11 23.23
N ASN A 40 -18.04 -34.11 23.94
CA ASN A 40 -16.63 -34.30 24.24
C ASN A 40 -15.98 -35.04 23.08
N GLU A 41 -15.63 -34.32 22.03
CA GLU A 41 -14.61 -34.73 21.05
C GLU A 41 -13.47 -33.73 21.17
N ALA A 42 -12.24 -34.22 21.21
CA ALA A 42 -11.04 -33.39 21.18
C ALA A 42 -10.97 -32.70 19.82
N VAL A 43 -11.66 -31.57 19.67
CA VAL A 43 -11.53 -30.68 18.54
C VAL A 43 -10.16 -30.02 18.68
N VAL A 44 -9.16 -30.60 18.03
CA VAL A 44 -8.05 -29.79 17.54
C VAL A 44 -8.69 -28.75 16.63
N SER A 45 -8.96 -27.59 17.19
CA SER A 45 -9.40 -26.40 16.45
C SER A 45 -8.25 -26.03 15.53
N SER A 46 -8.09 -26.73 14.40
CA SER A 46 -7.09 -26.34 13.42
C SER A 46 -7.53 -24.98 12.92
N LYS A 47 -6.71 -23.96 13.16
CA LYS A 47 -6.91 -22.63 12.58
C LYS A 47 -6.74 -22.65 11.05
N ASP A 48 -6.32 -23.79 10.51
CA ASP A 48 -6.30 -24.13 9.09
C ASP A 48 -7.71 -24.16 8.49
N CYS A 49 -7.79 -23.89 7.20
CA CYS A 49 -9.04 -23.81 6.46
C CYS A 49 -9.15 -24.97 5.47
N GLN A 50 -10.38 -25.46 5.28
CA GLN A 50 -10.73 -26.38 4.20
C GLN A 50 -11.65 -25.65 3.24
N VAL A 51 -11.25 -25.52 1.98
CA VAL A 51 -12.04 -24.80 0.97
C VAL A 51 -11.92 -25.49 -0.39
N SER A 52 -13.06 -25.86 -0.99
CA SER A 52 -13.12 -26.53 -2.30
C SER A 52 -12.15 -27.72 -2.47
N GLY A 53 -11.97 -28.52 -1.41
CA GLY A 53 -11.06 -29.68 -1.42
C GLY A 53 -9.58 -29.35 -1.23
N VAL A 54 -9.23 -28.08 -1.00
CA VAL A 54 -7.89 -27.60 -0.67
C VAL A 54 -7.78 -27.33 0.83
N THR A 55 -6.68 -27.77 1.42
CA THR A 55 -6.30 -27.42 2.80
C THR A 55 -5.33 -26.25 2.77
N LEU A 56 -5.70 -25.16 3.44
CA LEU A 56 -4.87 -23.97 3.58
C LEU A 56 -4.45 -23.84 5.04
N ARG A 57 -3.16 -23.59 5.27
CA ARG A 57 -2.67 -23.31 6.62
C ARG A 57 -3.23 -22.00 7.14
N HIS A 58 -3.35 -21.89 8.46
CA HIS A 58 -3.60 -20.63 9.11
C HIS A 58 -2.61 -19.53 8.65
N ARG A 59 -3.09 -18.29 8.48
CA ARG A 59 -2.31 -17.16 7.96
C ARG A 59 -1.65 -17.49 6.62
N SER A 60 -2.40 -18.05 5.68
CA SER A 60 -1.88 -18.29 4.33
C SER A 60 -2.65 -17.53 3.27
N MET A 61 -1.94 -17.16 2.21
CA MET A 61 -2.48 -16.58 1.00
C MET A 61 -1.75 -17.18 -0.20
N LYS A 62 -2.52 -17.72 -1.15
CA LYS A 62 -1.99 -18.37 -2.34
C LYS A 62 -2.69 -17.85 -3.58
N TYR A 63 -1.92 -17.51 -4.61
CA TYR A 63 -2.45 -17.15 -5.91
C TYR A 63 -2.97 -18.41 -6.62
N TYR A 64 -4.08 -18.29 -7.34
CA TYR A 64 -4.61 -19.33 -8.23
C TYR A 64 -4.91 -18.79 -9.64
N GLY A 65 -4.46 -17.57 -9.91
CA GLY A 65 -4.40 -16.92 -11.21
C GLY A 65 -3.62 -15.60 -11.09
N GLU A 66 -3.44 -14.90 -12.21
CA GLU A 66 -2.73 -13.62 -12.32
C GLU A 66 -3.22 -12.58 -11.28
N ASP A 67 -4.53 -12.32 -11.29
CA ASP A 67 -5.22 -11.34 -10.44
C ASP A 67 -6.18 -12.03 -9.44
N SER A 68 -5.84 -13.23 -8.96
CA SER A 68 -6.74 -13.97 -8.05
C SER A 68 -6.01 -14.77 -6.99
N TYR A 69 -6.50 -14.70 -5.76
CA TYR A 69 -5.91 -15.36 -4.60
C TYR A 69 -6.94 -15.96 -3.66
N VAL A 70 -6.52 -16.99 -2.94
CA VAL A 70 -7.25 -17.57 -1.82
C VAL A 70 -6.50 -17.27 -0.54
N ALA A 71 -7.22 -16.87 0.50
CA ALA A 71 -6.66 -16.59 1.81
C ALA A 71 -7.31 -17.46 2.90
N CYS A 72 -6.57 -17.72 3.98
CA CYS A 72 -7.03 -18.42 5.16
C CYS A 72 -6.53 -17.72 6.43
N SER A 73 -7.46 -17.38 7.32
CA SER A 73 -7.19 -16.90 8.69
C SER A 73 -8.24 -17.44 9.63
N ASN A 74 -7.80 -17.91 10.79
CA ASN A 74 -8.64 -18.44 11.87
C ASN A 74 -9.81 -19.34 11.40
N GLY A 75 -9.51 -20.34 10.55
CA GLY A 75 -10.49 -21.29 10.02
C GLY A 75 -11.46 -20.74 8.97
N LYS A 76 -11.32 -19.47 8.58
CA LYS A 76 -12.12 -18.83 7.52
C LYS A 76 -11.27 -18.66 6.28
N ALA A 77 -11.74 -19.21 5.16
CA ALA A 77 -11.14 -19.01 3.86
C ALA A 77 -12.09 -18.34 2.87
N GLY A 78 -11.51 -17.58 1.95
CA GLY A 78 -12.22 -16.92 0.85
C GLY A 78 -11.33 -16.84 -0.39
N CYS A 79 -11.98 -16.77 -1.55
CA CYS A 79 -11.32 -16.51 -2.83
C CYS A 79 -11.67 -15.10 -3.29
N TYR A 80 -10.69 -14.44 -3.91
CA TYR A 80 -10.74 -13.01 -4.18
C TYR A 80 -10.16 -12.71 -5.55
N LEU A 81 -10.75 -11.72 -6.24
CA LEU A 81 -10.24 -11.14 -7.47
C LEU A 81 -9.69 -9.74 -7.19
N ILE A 82 -8.45 -9.50 -7.60
CA ILE A 82 -7.80 -8.20 -7.47
C ILE A 82 -8.32 -7.31 -8.60
N GLU A 83 -9.04 -6.26 -8.23
CA GLU A 83 -9.48 -5.23 -9.18
C GLU A 83 -8.59 -4.01 -8.97
N ARG A 84 -7.78 -3.63 -9.99
CA ARG A 84 -6.74 -2.58 -9.89
C ARG A 84 -7.23 -1.19 -9.48
N VAL A 85 -8.55 -1.01 -9.33
CA VAL A 85 -9.22 0.27 -9.07
C VAL A 85 -9.79 0.34 -7.64
N HIS A 86 -9.64 -0.70 -6.83
CA HIS A 86 -10.26 -0.80 -5.50
C HIS A 86 -9.27 -1.19 -4.40
N ASP A 87 -9.47 -0.62 -3.21
CA ASP A 87 -8.78 -0.94 -1.97
C ASP A 87 -9.13 -2.34 -1.42
N LYS A 88 -10.18 -2.95 -1.99
CA LYS A 88 -10.65 -4.30 -1.67
C LYS A 88 -10.74 -5.16 -2.93
N ALA A 89 -10.27 -6.39 -2.80
CA ALA A 89 -10.50 -7.45 -3.74
C ALA A 89 -11.95 -7.95 -3.66
N THR A 90 -12.55 -8.25 -4.80
CA THR A 90 -13.92 -8.76 -4.88
C THR A 90 -13.94 -10.22 -4.42
N GLN A 91 -14.67 -10.50 -3.35
CA GLN A 91 -14.86 -11.88 -2.90
C GLN A 91 -15.71 -12.66 -3.91
N VAL A 92 -15.19 -13.80 -4.36
CA VAL A 92 -15.83 -14.69 -5.33
C VAL A 92 -15.93 -16.12 -4.81
N ALA A 93 -16.76 -16.93 -5.47
CA ALA A 93 -16.81 -18.35 -5.19
C ALA A 93 -15.47 -19.01 -5.56
N CYS A 94 -14.93 -19.82 -4.64
CA CYS A 94 -13.70 -20.56 -4.90
C CYS A 94 -13.89 -21.60 -6.01
N PRO A 95 -12.92 -21.76 -6.92
CA PRO A 95 -12.95 -22.81 -7.94
C PRO A 95 -13.17 -24.19 -7.30
N THR A 96 -14.07 -24.99 -7.87
CA THR A 96 -14.38 -26.35 -7.36
C THR A 96 -13.60 -27.44 -8.10
N GLU A 97 -13.07 -27.13 -9.28
CA GLU A 97 -12.31 -28.07 -10.12
C GLU A 97 -10.86 -27.62 -10.26
N ASN A 98 -9.93 -28.57 -10.15
CA ASN A 98 -8.49 -28.37 -10.30
C ASN A 98 -7.92 -27.23 -9.43
N PHE A 99 -8.54 -26.95 -8.29
CA PHE A 99 -8.20 -25.77 -7.50
C PHE A 99 -6.79 -25.84 -6.89
N GLN A 100 -6.43 -26.99 -6.30
CA GLN A 100 -5.07 -27.24 -5.82
C GLN A 100 -4.05 -27.09 -6.94
N GLN A 101 -4.34 -27.67 -8.12
CA GLN A 101 -3.45 -27.61 -9.27
C GLN A 101 -3.21 -26.16 -9.72
N ARG A 102 -4.25 -25.32 -9.78
CA ARG A 102 -4.10 -23.89 -10.11
C ARG A 102 -3.20 -23.16 -9.12
N ILE A 103 -3.35 -23.46 -7.82
CA ILE A 103 -2.50 -22.90 -6.77
C ILE A 103 -1.04 -23.32 -6.96
N ASP A 104 -0.81 -24.61 -7.23
CA ASP A 104 0.53 -25.17 -7.40
C ASP A 104 1.22 -24.58 -8.64
N GLU A 105 0.50 -24.48 -9.76
CA GLU A 105 0.97 -23.89 -11.02
C GLU A 105 1.38 -22.42 -10.85
N GLU A 106 0.52 -21.61 -10.22
CA GLU A 106 0.80 -20.20 -9.95
C GLU A 106 1.94 -20.00 -8.95
N THR A 107 2.01 -20.85 -7.93
CA THR A 107 3.12 -20.82 -6.96
C THR A 107 4.44 -21.12 -7.65
N ALA A 108 4.48 -22.13 -8.52
CA ALA A 108 5.67 -22.49 -9.29
C ALA A 108 6.06 -21.39 -10.30
N TYR A 109 5.08 -20.80 -10.99
CA TYR A 109 5.29 -19.70 -11.92
C TYR A 109 5.95 -18.50 -11.24
N ARG A 110 5.39 -18.04 -10.12
CA ARG A 110 5.89 -16.87 -9.38
C ARG A 110 7.28 -17.11 -8.78
N ALA A 111 7.54 -18.32 -8.27
CA ALA A 111 8.87 -18.70 -7.79
C ALA A 111 9.92 -18.68 -8.92
N HIS A 112 9.55 -19.13 -10.13
CA HIS A 112 10.42 -19.06 -11.30
C HIS A 112 10.68 -17.61 -11.74
N GLU A 113 9.65 -16.76 -11.77
CA GLU A 113 9.83 -15.33 -12.07
C GLU A 113 10.76 -14.64 -11.08
N GLU A 114 10.63 -14.95 -9.79
CA GLU A 114 11.47 -14.38 -8.73
C GLU A 114 12.94 -14.82 -8.88
N GLN A 115 13.19 -16.10 -9.12
CA GLN A 115 14.54 -16.62 -9.40
C GLN A 115 15.14 -15.95 -10.64
N THR A 116 14.35 -15.77 -11.70
CA THR A 116 14.80 -15.11 -12.93
C THR A 116 15.21 -13.66 -12.65
N LYS A 117 14.41 -12.93 -11.86
CA LYS A 117 14.71 -11.55 -11.46
C LYS A 117 15.98 -11.47 -10.60
N GLN A 118 16.20 -12.41 -9.68
CA GLN A 118 17.41 -12.45 -8.85
C GLN A 118 18.67 -12.72 -9.69
N VAL A 119 18.62 -13.66 -10.65
CA VAL A 119 19.74 -13.94 -11.55
C VAL A 119 20.04 -12.74 -12.46
N GLN A 120 19.01 -12.04 -12.95
CA GLN A 120 19.19 -10.81 -13.71
C GLN A 120 19.84 -9.70 -12.87
N ALA A 121 19.43 -9.51 -11.62
CA ALA A 121 20.04 -8.54 -10.71
C ALA A 121 21.52 -8.88 -10.43
N GLN A 122 21.85 -10.15 -10.16
CA GLN A 122 23.22 -10.59 -9.91
C GLN A 122 24.15 -10.46 -11.12
N ASN A 123 23.66 -10.76 -12.32
CA ASN A 123 24.44 -10.58 -13.56
C ASN A 123 24.69 -9.09 -13.89
N THR A 124 23.90 -8.17 -13.31
CA THR A 124 24.09 -6.73 -13.47
C THR A 124 25.10 -6.17 -12.45
N GLU A 125 25.26 -6.84 -11.29
CA GLU A 125 26.23 -6.48 -10.24
C GLU A 125 27.67 -6.93 -10.53
N GLU A 126 27.88 -7.90 -11.44
CA GLU A 126 29.22 -8.41 -11.78
C GLU A 126 30.11 -7.41 -12.57
N ASP A 127 29.58 -6.25 -12.96
CA ASP A 127 30.33 -5.21 -13.71
C ASP A 127 30.77 -4.00 -12.87
N THR A 128 30.50 -3.99 -11.56
CA THR A 128 31.01 -2.95 -10.64
C THR A 128 31.45 -3.55 -9.29
N GLU A 129 32.72 -3.98 -9.19
CA GLU A 129 33.39 -4.20 -7.91
C GLU A 129 33.66 -2.86 -7.19
N GLU A 130 32.65 -2.31 -6.52
CA GLU A 130 32.85 -1.51 -5.31
C GLU A 130 31.66 -1.76 -4.38
N GLY A 131 31.94 -2.09 -3.11
CA GLY A 131 30.93 -2.53 -2.15
C GLY A 131 29.87 -1.47 -1.88
N HIS A 132 28.80 -1.45 -2.67
CA HIS A 132 27.62 -0.64 -2.42
C HIS A 132 26.91 -1.19 -1.18
N ARG A 133 26.72 -0.30 -0.19
CA ARG A 133 25.81 -0.54 0.91
C ARG A 133 24.43 -0.84 0.30
N ARG A 134 23.81 -1.87 0.85
CA ARG A 134 22.54 -2.42 0.36
C ARG A 134 21.42 -1.59 0.98
N LEU A 135 20.42 -1.20 0.17
CA LEU A 135 19.34 -0.28 0.54
C LEU A 135 18.14 -1.04 1.14
N SER A 136 17.52 -0.51 2.22
CA SER A 136 16.41 -1.16 2.96
C SER A 136 15.01 -0.70 2.61
N LEU A 137 14.84 0.44 1.93
CA LEU A 137 13.52 1.00 1.65
C LEU A 137 13.32 1.34 0.17
N VAL A 138 14.34 1.25 -0.67
CA VAL A 138 14.31 1.80 -2.03
C VAL A 138 14.49 0.72 -3.07
N VAL A 139 13.98 0.95 -4.28
CA VAL A 139 14.16 0.07 -5.43
C VAL A 139 15.66 -0.14 -5.68
N VAL A 140 16.06 -1.42 -5.76
CA VAL A 140 17.44 -1.85 -6.07
C VAL A 140 17.72 -1.90 -7.58
N SER A 141 16.68 -1.81 -8.41
CA SER A 141 16.83 -1.79 -9.88
C SER A 141 17.34 -0.43 -10.37
N THR A 142 18.45 -0.44 -11.11
CA THR A 142 19.00 0.76 -11.77
C THR A 142 18.04 1.38 -12.78
N THR A 143 17.16 0.58 -13.37
CA THR A 143 16.18 1.03 -14.37
C THR A 143 14.96 1.75 -13.79
N ARG A 144 14.79 1.74 -12.47
CA ARG A 144 13.64 2.33 -11.76
C ARG A 144 14.01 3.54 -10.91
N ILE A 145 15.19 4.11 -11.16
CA ILE A 145 15.74 5.27 -10.46
C ILE A 145 15.71 6.47 -11.42
N TRP A 146 15.43 7.66 -10.91
CA TRP A 146 15.48 8.88 -11.71
C TRP A 146 16.93 9.32 -11.98
N ASP A 147 17.25 9.61 -13.24
CA ASP A 147 18.57 10.11 -13.62
C ASP A 147 18.95 11.37 -12.81
N GLU A 148 20.10 11.32 -12.12
CA GLU A 148 20.62 12.40 -11.27
C GLU A 148 19.65 12.90 -10.19
N GLY A 149 18.66 12.08 -9.81
CA GLY A 149 17.64 12.44 -8.82
C GLY A 149 16.69 13.55 -9.26
N VAL A 150 16.54 13.78 -10.56
CA VAL A 150 15.64 14.78 -11.10
C VAL A 150 14.32 14.14 -11.50
N VAL A 151 13.24 14.55 -10.84
CA VAL A 151 11.87 14.14 -11.15
C VAL A 151 11.22 15.18 -12.03
N CYS A 152 10.93 14.80 -13.27
CA CYS A 152 10.10 15.60 -14.16
C CYS A 152 8.64 15.38 -13.79
N TYR A 153 7.85 16.44 -13.77
CA TYR A 153 6.44 16.34 -13.42
C TYR A 153 5.56 17.28 -14.22
N GLN A 154 4.27 16.98 -14.23
CA GLN A 154 3.24 17.91 -14.67
C GLN A 154 2.02 17.81 -13.76
N LEU A 155 1.24 18.88 -13.72
CA LEU A 155 -0.08 18.88 -13.11
C LEU A 155 -1.10 18.72 -14.23
N ASN A 156 -1.84 17.61 -14.22
CA ASN A 156 -2.73 17.27 -15.30
C ASN A 156 -3.82 18.34 -15.52
N GLU A 157 -4.03 18.76 -16.77
CA GLU A 157 -5.01 19.80 -17.10
C GLU A 157 -6.46 19.28 -17.12
N GLU A 158 -6.66 18.00 -17.45
CA GLU A 158 -7.98 17.35 -17.48
C GLU A 158 -8.49 17.02 -16.07
N TYR A 159 -7.56 16.74 -15.14
CA TYR A 159 -7.82 16.44 -13.73
C TYR A 159 -7.18 17.49 -12.82
N PRO A 160 -7.65 18.75 -12.85
CA PRO A 160 -6.95 19.86 -12.25
C PRO A 160 -7.08 19.89 -10.74
N PHE A 161 -5.96 20.20 -10.09
CA PHE A 161 -5.92 20.62 -8.68
C PHE A 161 -6.37 22.08 -8.54
N ASN A 162 -7.02 22.40 -7.42
CA ASN A 162 -7.25 23.78 -7.03
C ASN A 162 -5.94 24.45 -6.56
N LYS A 163 -5.95 25.78 -6.40
CA LYS A 163 -4.75 26.55 -6.02
C LYS A 163 -4.09 26.03 -4.73
N THR A 164 -4.89 25.75 -3.71
CA THR A 164 -4.42 25.29 -2.40
C THR A 164 -3.80 23.89 -2.48
N GLN A 165 -4.42 22.97 -3.20
CA GLN A 165 -3.88 21.63 -3.42
C GLN A 165 -2.53 21.68 -4.15
N LYS A 166 -2.38 22.56 -5.15
CA LYS A 166 -1.08 22.78 -5.82
C LYS A 166 -0.01 23.26 -4.83
N GLU A 167 -0.36 24.20 -3.95
CA GLU A 167 0.56 24.68 -2.91
C GLU A 167 0.98 23.55 -1.96
N TYR A 168 0.09 22.63 -1.61
CA TYR A 168 0.42 21.46 -0.78
C TYR A 168 1.33 20.45 -1.49
N ILE A 169 1.10 20.19 -2.78
CA ILE A 169 1.99 19.34 -3.59
C ILE A 169 3.39 19.97 -3.65
N TYR A 170 3.48 21.28 -3.88
CA TYR A 170 4.75 22.00 -3.92
C TYR A 170 5.45 22.03 -2.55
N GLU A 171 4.69 22.13 -1.46
CA GLU A 171 5.25 22.01 -0.11
C GLU A 171 5.85 20.61 0.11
N ALA A 172 5.16 19.55 -0.30
CA ALA A 172 5.67 18.18 -0.23
C ALA A 172 6.98 18.01 -1.03
N MET A 173 7.02 18.48 -2.28
CA MET A 173 8.23 18.49 -3.12
C MET A 173 9.36 19.28 -2.44
N GLY A 174 9.04 20.43 -1.84
CA GLY A 174 10.00 21.25 -1.11
C GLY A 174 10.62 20.56 0.11
N LYS A 175 9.92 19.65 0.79
CA LYS A 175 10.51 18.86 1.90
C LYS A 175 11.65 17.97 1.40
N TYR A 176 11.48 17.37 0.23
CA TYR A 176 12.51 16.56 -0.42
C TYR A 176 13.68 17.42 -0.89
N GLU A 177 13.45 18.52 -1.63
CA GLU A 177 14.57 19.38 -2.09
C GLU A 177 15.35 20.01 -0.92
N ALA A 178 14.69 20.26 0.21
CA ALA A 178 15.32 20.84 1.39
C ALA A 178 16.28 19.89 2.12
N SER A 179 16.02 18.59 2.07
CA SER A 179 16.66 17.59 2.94
C SER A 179 17.42 16.52 2.16
N THR A 180 17.32 16.53 0.84
CA THR A 180 17.90 15.52 -0.05
C THR A 180 18.49 16.14 -1.32
N ASN A 181 19.11 15.30 -2.13
CA ASN A 181 19.62 15.69 -3.44
C ASN A 181 18.58 15.66 -4.57
N VAL A 182 17.36 15.18 -4.29
CA VAL A 182 16.27 15.10 -5.26
C VAL A 182 15.87 16.50 -5.71
N ARG A 183 15.54 16.66 -7.00
CA ARG A 183 15.06 17.91 -7.58
C ARG A 183 13.83 17.70 -8.44
N PHE A 184 12.99 18.74 -8.55
CA PHE A 184 11.77 18.68 -9.34
C PHE A 184 11.75 19.74 -10.42
N VAL A 185 11.31 19.36 -11.62
CA VAL A 185 11.16 20.28 -12.76
C VAL A 185 9.89 19.98 -13.53
N THR A 186 9.18 21.01 -13.99
CA THR A 186 8.02 20.82 -14.84
C THR A 186 8.44 20.29 -16.21
N THR A 187 7.64 19.44 -16.85
CA THR A 187 7.90 18.99 -18.24
C THR A 187 8.06 20.18 -19.19
N ALA A 188 7.21 21.21 -19.05
CA ALA A 188 7.31 22.46 -19.81
C ALA A 188 8.66 23.18 -19.63
N THR A 189 9.19 23.25 -18.40
CA THR A 189 10.51 23.86 -18.14
C THR A 189 11.64 22.96 -18.64
N CYS A 190 11.53 21.64 -18.46
CA CYS A 190 12.49 20.66 -18.96
C CYS A 190 12.66 20.78 -20.49
N GLU A 191 11.55 20.80 -21.24
CA GLU A 191 11.53 20.96 -22.69
C GLU A 191 12.09 22.32 -23.14
N LYS A 192 11.66 23.40 -22.47
CA LYS A 192 12.09 24.77 -22.78
C LYS A 192 13.58 24.96 -22.59
N GLU A 193 14.14 24.40 -21.52
CA GLU A 193 15.56 24.48 -21.21
C GLU A 193 16.39 23.37 -21.87
N LYS A 194 15.74 22.41 -22.53
CA LYS A 194 16.36 21.25 -23.19
C LYS A 194 17.24 20.45 -22.23
N LEU A 195 16.72 20.19 -21.04
CA LEU A 195 17.42 19.40 -20.03
C LEU A 195 17.49 17.94 -20.49
N SER A 196 18.60 17.27 -20.22
CA SER A 196 18.78 15.84 -20.51
C SER A 196 18.23 14.91 -19.43
N TYR A 197 17.72 15.48 -18.33
CA TYR A 197 17.19 14.72 -17.19
C TYR A 197 15.87 14.01 -17.54
N CYS A 198 15.52 12.99 -16.75
CA CYS A 198 14.28 12.22 -16.92
C CYS A 198 14.14 11.61 -18.33
N ASP A 199 15.23 11.09 -18.88
CA ASP A 199 15.33 10.68 -20.28
C ASP A 199 14.91 11.79 -21.27
N SER A 200 15.56 12.96 -21.18
CA SER A 200 15.23 14.14 -21.99
C SER A 200 13.74 14.53 -21.94
N CYS A 201 13.19 14.56 -20.73
CA CYS A 201 11.78 14.86 -20.45
C CYS A 201 10.78 13.80 -20.97
N ALA A 202 11.22 12.62 -21.39
CA ALA A 202 10.35 11.55 -21.88
C ALA A 202 9.62 10.81 -20.75
N ASN A 203 10.18 10.81 -19.54
CA ASN A 203 9.56 10.22 -18.35
C ASN A 203 9.16 11.30 -17.37
N TRP A 204 7.95 11.22 -16.81
CA TRP A 204 7.48 12.21 -15.84
C TRP A 204 6.35 11.67 -14.96
N VAL A 205 6.20 12.28 -13.79
CA VAL A 205 5.06 12.07 -12.90
C VAL A 205 3.89 12.97 -13.33
N ASP A 206 2.78 12.37 -13.74
CA ASP A 206 1.54 13.06 -14.07
C ASP A 206 0.62 13.09 -12.84
N PHE A 207 0.65 14.22 -12.12
CA PHE A 207 -0.19 14.42 -10.94
C PHE A 207 -1.63 14.65 -11.39
N LYS A 208 -2.57 13.84 -10.88
CA LYS A 208 -4.00 13.92 -11.19
C LYS A 208 -4.83 14.09 -9.93
N HIS A 209 -5.80 15.01 -10.00
CA HIS A 209 -6.86 15.12 -9.02
C HIS A 209 -8.06 14.28 -9.50
N PRO A 210 -8.23 13.02 -9.06
CA PRO A 210 -9.32 12.19 -9.51
C PRO A 210 -10.68 12.82 -9.15
N THR A 211 -11.63 12.79 -10.08
CA THR A 211 -12.97 13.41 -9.90
C THR A 211 -13.91 12.59 -9.02
N SER A 212 -13.55 11.35 -8.75
CA SER A 212 -14.25 10.44 -7.86
C SER A 212 -13.27 9.47 -7.24
N GLY A 213 -13.70 8.77 -6.19
CA GLY A 213 -12.85 7.89 -5.43
C GLY A 213 -12.14 8.62 -4.29
N ARG A 214 -11.26 7.88 -3.65
CA ARG A 214 -10.56 8.32 -2.44
C ARG A 214 -9.08 8.10 -2.56
N ASP A 215 -8.57 7.62 -3.69
CA ASP A 215 -7.26 6.99 -3.73
C ASP A 215 -6.13 8.01 -3.72
N CYS A 216 -5.12 7.73 -2.88
CA CYS A 216 -3.77 8.29 -3.01
C CYS A 216 -2.92 7.12 -3.49
N ASN A 217 -2.27 7.25 -4.65
CA ASN A 217 -1.38 6.22 -5.16
C ASN A 217 -0.33 6.80 -6.11
N SER A 218 0.78 6.09 -6.21
CA SER A 218 1.86 6.37 -7.13
C SER A 218 2.53 5.08 -7.58
N SER A 219 3.16 5.13 -8.75
CA SER A 219 4.10 4.08 -9.16
C SER A 219 5.38 4.16 -8.34
N ILE A 220 6.03 3.01 -8.14
CA ILE A 220 7.29 2.96 -7.41
C ILE A 220 8.45 3.20 -8.38
N GLY A 221 9.24 4.25 -8.19
CA GLY A 221 10.34 4.62 -9.09
C GLY A 221 9.87 5.11 -10.46
N ILE A 222 10.79 5.14 -11.43
CA ILE A 222 10.48 5.44 -12.84
C ILE A 222 9.83 4.22 -13.52
N THR A 223 8.86 4.46 -14.41
CA THR A 223 8.26 3.42 -15.26
C THR A 223 8.85 3.47 -16.66
N GLU A 224 8.93 2.33 -17.36
CA GLU A 224 9.46 2.25 -18.74
C GLU A 224 8.47 2.78 -19.80
N GLU A 225 7.30 3.29 -19.37
CA GLU A 225 6.16 3.65 -20.25
C GLU A 225 5.97 5.17 -20.41
N GLY A 226 6.93 6.00 -19.99
CA GLY A 226 6.84 7.45 -20.07
C GLY A 226 6.11 8.08 -18.89
N ALA A 227 4.84 8.47 -19.09
CA ALA A 227 4.05 9.14 -18.06
C ALA A 227 3.59 8.16 -16.97
N GLN A 228 4.00 8.38 -15.72
CA GLN A 228 3.46 7.65 -14.58
C GLN A 228 2.41 8.48 -13.84
N THR A 229 1.20 7.94 -13.72
CA THR A 229 0.11 8.64 -13.02
C THR A 229 0.33 8.58 -11.50
N MET A 230 0.20 9.73 -10.84
CA MET A 230 0.04 9.82 -9.39
C MET A 230 -1.33 10.43 -9.09
N ASN A 231 -2.19 9.67 -8.42
CA ASN A 231 -3.51 10.15 -8.03
C ASN A 231 -3.45 10.74 -6.62
N LEU A 232 -3.96 11.95 -6.46
CA LEU A 232 -4.11 12.60 -5.17
C LEU A 232 -5.54 13.15 -5.05
N ALA A 233 -6.46 12.32 -4.52
CA ALA A 233 -7.82 12.75 -4.20
C ALA A 233 -7.88 13.82 -3.09
N ASP A 234 -9.05 14.43 -2.88
CA ASP A 234 -9.27 15.42 -1.82
C ASP A 234 -8.79 14.93 -0.44
N ARG A 235 -9.07 13.67 -0.09
CA ARG A 235 -8.64 13.05 1.19
C ARG A 235 -7.12 13.00 1.38
N CYS A 236 -6.33 13.11 0.32
CA CYS A 236 -4.86 13.12 0.41
C CYS A 236 -4.36 14.43 1.03
N PHE A 237 -5.19 15.49 1.01
CA PHE A 237 -4.89 16.81 1.54
C PHE A 237 -5.63 17.13 2.85
N GLU A 238 -6.46 16.20 3.33
CA GLU A 238 -7.19 16.34 4.59
C GLU A 238 -6.31 15.98 5.78
N VAL A 239 -6.52 16.67 6.90
CA VAL A 239 -5.92 16.34 8.20
C VAL A 239 -7.02 15.70 9.05
N ASP A 240 -7.06 14.37 9.01
CA ASP A 240 -8.04 13.54 9.71
C ASP A 240 -7.56 13.02 11.07
N ASP A 241 -6.26 13.16 11.35
CA ASP A 241 -5.60 12.78 12.60
C ASP A 241 -4.39 13.67 12.89
N ASP A 242 -4.00 13.73 14.17
CA ASP A 242 -2.84 14.46 14.67
C ASP A 242 -1.55 13.98 14.03
N LEU A 243 -1.48 12.80 13.42
CA LEU A 243 -0.30 12.30 12.71
C LEU A 243 -0.10 12.85 11.29
N LYS A 244 -1.07 13.58 10.74
CA LYS A 244 -1.02 14.02 9.34
C LYS A 244 -0.87 15.52 9.18
N THR A 245 -0.32 15.91 8.04
CA THR A 245 -0.32 17.30 7.54
C THR A 245 -1.01 17.33 6.19
N VAL A 246 -1.41 18.53 5.75
CA VAL A 246 -2.07 18.76 4.46
C VAL A 246 -1.24 18.32 3.24
N TYR A 247 0.09 18.22 3.38
CA TYR A 247 1.01 17.76 2.35
C TYR A 247 1.51 16.33 2.59
N GLY A 248 1.13 15.71 3.71
CA GLY A 248 1.71 14.47 4.20
C GLY A 248 1.48 13.26 3.30
N SER A 249 0.26 13.10 2.77
CA SER A 249 -0.02 12.01 1.83
C SER A 249 0.69 12.24 0.50
N ALA A 250 0.72 13.48 0.00
CA ALA A 250 1.48 13.81 -1.21
C ALA A 250 2.99 13.51 -1.03
N MET A 251 3.54 13.80 0.15
CA MET A 251 4.92 13.47 0.50
C MET A 251 5.18 11.95 0.45
N HIS A 252 4.25 11.14 0.96
CA HIS A 252 4.30 9.67 0.88
C HIS A 252 4.29 9.18 -0.58
N GLU A 253 3.34 9.65 -1.39
CA GLU A 253 3.23 9.24 -2.80
C GLU A 253 4.45 9.67 -3.63
N ILE A 254 5.04 10.83 -3.34
CA ILE A 254 6.30 11.26 -3.95
C ILE A 254 7.43 10.30 -3.54
N GLY A 255 7.46 9.82 -2.30
CA GLY A 255 8.39 8.80 -1.83
C GLY A 255 8.33 7.54 -2.68
N HIS A 256 7.12 7.06 -2.98
CA HIS A 256 6.93 5.98 -3.96
C HIS A 256 7.51 6.33 -5.32
N SER A 257 7.20 7.50 -5.90
CA SER A 257 7.77 7.86 -7.21
C SER A 257 9.29 7.93 -7.21
N LEU A 258 9.92 8.20 -6.08
CA LEU A 258 11.38 8.21 -5.92
C LEU A 258 11.99 6.81 -5.75
N GLY A 259 11.15 5.78 -5.64
CA GLY A 259 11.56 4.40 -5.51
C GLY A 259 11.37 3.81 -4.11
N MET A 260 10.71 4.50 -3.18
CA MET A 260 10.52 3.96 -1.84
C MET A 260 9.37 2.95 -1.79
N TYR A 261 9.61 1.80 -1.16
CA TYR A 261 8.57 0.84 -0.77
C TYR A 261 7.91 1.26 0.54
N HIS A 262 6.88 0.53 0.95
CA HIS A 262 6.37 0.70 2.31
C HIS A 262 7.33 0.10 3.32
N GLU A 263 7.52 0.80 4.44
CA GLU A 263 8.45 0.36 5.47
C GLU A 263 8.03 -0.98 6.07
N HIS A 264 6.73 -1.26 6.22
CA HIS A 264 6.27 -2.54 6.76
C HIS A 264 6.61 -3.77 5.90
N GLN A 265 7.10 -3.57 4.67
CA GLN A 265 7.58 -4.64 3.78
C GLN A 265 9.07 -4.97 4.02
N HIS A 266 9.72 -4.25 4.91
CA HIS A 266 11.13 -4.42 5.26
C HIS A 266 11.40 -5.80 5.90
N PRO A 267 12.48 -6.51 5.52
CA PRO A 267 12.72 -7.89 5.98
C PRO A 267 13.09 -8.01 7.46
N LYS A 268 13.69 -6.96 8.05
CA LYS A 268 13.97 -6.89 9.50
C LYS A 268 12.87 -6.19 10.29
N ARG A 269 11.64 -6.19 9.79
CA ARG A 269 10.50 -5.59 10.46
C ARG A 269 10.38 -6.10 11.89
N THR A 270 10.22 -5.19 12.84
CA THR A 270 10.08 -5.50 14.28
C THR A 270 8.67 -5.29 14.80
N ILE A 271 7.69 -5.06 13.91
CA ILE A 271 6.29 -4.86 14.24
C ILE A 271 5.50 -6.16 13.99
N GLY A 272 4.58 -6.48 14.90
CA GLY A 272 3.64 -7.58 14.71
C GLY A 272 2.38 -7.12 13.97
N VAL A 273 1.68 -8.07 13.36
CA VAL A 273 0.45 -7.84 12.60
C VAL A 273 -0.65 -8.74 13.14
N PHE A 274 -1.82 -8.16 13.41
CA PHE A 274 -3.00 -8.90 13.81
C PHE A 274 -3.70 -9.51 12.59
N TRP A 275 -3.10 -10.52 11.98
CA TRP A 275 -3.64 -11.16 10.77
C TRP A 275 -5.10 -11.58 10.91
N ASP A 276 -5.50 -12.07 12.09
CA ASP A 276 -6.87 -12.50 12.37
C ASP A 276 -7.90 -11.37 12.45
N ASP A 277 -7.46 -10.13 12.70
CA ASP A 277 -8.32 -8.94 12.77
C ASP A 277 -8.42 -8.23 11.41
N ILE A 278 -7.59 -8.60 10.42
CA ILE A 278 -7.55 -7.96 9.09
C ILE A 278 -8.47 -8.73 8.13
N ASP A 279 -9.40 -8.01 7.51
CA ASP A 279 -10.29 -8.54 6.49
C ASP A 279 -9.48 -9.06 5.27
N GLN A 280 -9.66 -10.35 4.97
CA GLN A 280 -8.97 -11.07 3.89
C GLN A 280 -9.29 -10.52 2.49
N SER A 281 -10.37 -9.76 2.33
CA SER A 281 -10.70 -9.07 1.08
C SER A 281 -9.89 -7.81 0.85
N ILE A 282 -9.18 -7.28 1.85
CA ILE A 282 -8.40 -6.06 1.66
C ILE A 282 -7.11 -6.43 0.92
N CYS A 283 -6.84 -5.76 -0.21
CA CYS A 283 -5.65 -5.99 -1.05
C CYS A 283 -4.33 -5.92 -0.26
N ILE A 284 -4.37 -5.21 0.87
CA ILE A 284 -3.28 -5.11 1.84
C ILE A 284 -2.70 -6.46 2.27
N TRP A 285 -3.46 -7.57 2.27
CA TRP A 285 -2.91 -8.89 2.59
C TRP A 285 -1.76 -9.26 1.65
N SER A 286 -1.91 -8.97 0.36
CA SER A 286 -0.85 -9.18 -0.63
C SER A 286 0.28 -8.16 -0.49
N GLU A 287 -0.04 -6.92 -0.14
CA GLU A 287 0.93 -5.82 0.02
C GLU A 287 1.69 -5.84 1.36
N MET A 288 1.24 -6.60 2.35
CA MET A 288 1.88 -6.79 3.65
C MET A 288 2.96 -7.87 3.65
N THR A 289 3.20 -8.51 2.50
CA THR A 289 4.30 -9.44 2.31
C THR A 289 5.64 -8.72 2.42
N ILE A 290 6.58 -9.37 3.12
CA ILE A 290 7.96 -8.92 3.22
C ILE A 290 8.62 -9.04 1.86
N ARG A 291 9.48 -8.08 1.50
CA ARG A 291 10.30 -8.13 0.29
C ARG A 291 11.73 -8.58 0.61
N ASP A 292 12.22 -9.55 -0.13
CA ASP A 292 13.59 -10.09 0.03
C ASP A 292 14.67 -9.16 -0.54
N LEU A 293 14.30 -8.28 -1.47
CA LEU A 293 15.24 -7.45 -2.24
C LEU A 293 15.78 -6.22 -1.48
N SER A 294 15.30 -5.95 -0.27
CA SER A 294 15.59 -4.70 0.46
C SER A 294 16.50 -4.97 1.66
N VAL A 295 17.82 -4.98 1.48
CA VAL A 295 18.75 -5.47 2.50
C VAL A 295 19.74 -4.41 2.99
N GLY A 296 19.30 -3.31 3.60
CA GLY A 296 20.20 -2.61 4.54
C GLY A 296 19.76 -1.25 5.07
N GLY A 297 19.91 -1.10 6.38
CA GLY A 297 19.29 -0.04 7.19
C GLY A 297 18.56 -0.69 8.38
N PRO A 298 18.40 0.03 9.51
CA PRO A 298 17.47 -0.37 10.56
C PRO A 298 16.02 -0.13 10.11
N TYR A 299 15.09 -0.94 10.62
CA TYR A 299 13.66 -0.71 10.45
C TYR A 299 13.25 0.64 11.07
N ASP A 300 12.57 1.49 10.32
CA ASP A 300 12.23 2.86 10.73
C ASP A 300 10.72 3.05 10.98
N LEU A 301 10.32 2.88 12.24
CA LEU A 301 8.93 3.07 12.68
C LEU A 301 8.39 4.49 12.42
N ASP A 302 9.28 5.49 12.32
CA ASP A 302 8.92 6.88 12.06
C ASP A 302 8.90 7.21 10.57
N SER A 303 9.18 6.24 9.68
CA SER A 303 9.16 6.44 8.23
C SER A 303 7.80 6.98 7.75
N VAL A 304 7.84 7.99 6.87
CA VAL A 304 6.63 8.44 6.15
C VAL A 304 6.01 7.31 5.33
N MET A 305 6.80 6.29 4.97
CA MET A 305 6.37 5.13 4.21
C MET A 305 5.74 4.02 5.06
N HIS A 306 5.73 4.16 6.39
CA HIS A 306 5.11 3.17 7.27
C HIS A 306 3.58 3.32 7.28
N TYR A 307 2.83 2.21 7.28
CA TYR A 307 1.37 2.25 7.43
C TYR A 307 0.93 2.56 8.87
N PRO A 308 -0.21 3.24 9.08
CA PRO A 308 -0.73 3.52 10.40
C PRO A 308 -1.29 2.27 11.09
N MET A 309 -1.45 2.34 12.42
CA MET A 309 -1.97 1.23 13.23
C MET A 309 -3.34 0.70 12.83
N THR A 310 -4.14 1.51 12.14
CA THR A 310 -5.49 1.14 11.67
C THR A 310 -5.49 -0.07 10.75
N TYR A 311 -4.34 -0.43 10.18
CA TYR A 311 -4.13 -1.63 9.39
C TYR A 311 -3.76 -2.87 10.20
N GLY A 312 -3.90 -2.84 11.53
CA GLY A 312 -3.68 -4.00 12.40
C GLY A 312 -2.23 -4.20 12.83
N PHE A 313 -1.42 -3.14 12.79
CA PHE A 313 -0.04 -3.17 13.25
C PHE A 313 0.06 -3.01 14.77
N CYS A 314 1.08 -3.64 15.36
CA CYS A 314 1.38 -3.56 16.78
C CYS A 314 2.88 -3.50 17.03
N GLN A 315 3.32 -2.41 17.66
CA GLN A 315 4.68 -2.31 18.20
C GLN A 315 4.74 -3.02 19.56
N PRO A 316 5.54 -4.08 19.71
CA PRO A 316 5.55 -4.86 20.93
C PRO A 316 6.31 -4.16 22.07
N ASN A 317 5.89 -4.41 23.30
CA ASN A 317 6.69 -4.15 24.49
C ASN A 317 7.76 -5.23 24.62
N TYR A 318 9.03 -4.84 24.74
CA TYR A 318 10.11 -5.81 24.99
C TYR A 318 10.31 -6.04 26.50
N CYS A 319 10.42 -7.31 26.89
CA CYS A 319 10.60 -7.70 28.28
C CYS A 319 11.92 -7.17 28.85
N SER A 320 11.89 -6.70 30.10
CA SER A 320 13.11 -6.38 30.84
C SER A 320 13.84 -7.66 31.28
N ALA A 321 15.14 -7.56 31.58
CA ALA A 321 15.95 -8.72 32.01
C ALA A 321 15.42 -9.43 33.28
N THR A 322 14.55 -8.76 34.05
CA THR A 322 13.91 -9.29 35.26
C THR A 322 12.50 -9.84 35.02
N GLN A 323 11.96 -9.69 33.81
CA GLN A 323 10.58 -10.01 33.44
C GLN A 323 10.55 -11.03 32.28
N THR A 324 11.29 -12.12 32.43
CA THR A 324 11.21 -13.27 31.52
C THR A 324 9.90 -14.03 31.80
N GLN A 325 9.06 -14.26 30.79
CA GLN A 325 7.75 -14.95 30.87
C GLN A 325 6.53 -14.12 31.30
N SER A 326 6.45 -12.86 30.87
CA SER A 326 5.21 -12.08 31.02
C SER A 326 4.33 -12.18 29.77
N THR A 327 3.01 -12.16 29.95
CA THR A 327 2.04 -12.24 28.84
C THR A 327 1.85 -10.90 28.10
N ASP A 328 2.46 -9.83 28.60
CA ASP A 328 2.33 -8.45 28.11
C ASP A 328 3.61 -7.90 27.46
N CYS A 329 4.62 -8.73 27.26
CA CYS A 329 5.86 -8.35 26.59
C CYS A 329 6.44 -9.51 25.75
N VAL A 330 7.39 -9.18 24.87
CA VAL A 330 8.10 -10.12 24.00
C VAL A 330 9.61 -10.09 24.30
N GLU A 331 10.29 -11.20 24.10
CA GLU A 331 11.75 -11.24 24.20
C GLU A 331 12.41 -10.50 23.04
N GLN A 332 13.63 -9.99 23.27
CA GLN A 332 14.40 -9.36 22.20
C GLN A 332 14.77 -10.40 21.14
N GLY A 333 14.57 -10.07 19.87
CA GLY A 333 14.81 -10.99 18.74
C GLY A 333 13.68 -11.96 18.45
N THR A 334 12.51 -11.84 19.10
CA THR A 334 11.31 -12.59 18.72
C THR A 334 10.96 -12.37 17.25
N VAL A 335 10.75 -13.46 16.52
CA VAL A 335 10.25 -13.46 15.15
C VAL A 335 8.73 -13.53 15.19
N PHE A 336 8.06 -12.52 14.65
CA PHE A 336 6.60 -12.48 14.55
C PHE A 336 6.10 -13.23 13.32
N CYS A 337 4.96 -13.89 13.47
CA CYS A 337 4.33 -14.61 12.37
C CYS A 337 3.91 -13.66 11.23
N ASN A 338 4.35 -13.96 10.01
CA ASN A 338 3.88 -13.32 8.79
C ASN A 338 2.97 -14.25 7.99
N LEU A 339 2.48 -13.71 6.89
CA LEU A 339 1.67 -14.43 5.93
C LEU A 339 2.50 -15.52 5.23
N ASN A 340 1.98 -16.74 5.20
CA ASN A 340 2.61 -17.94 4.65
C ASN A 340 3.83 -18.48 5.43
N ASP A 341 4.16 -17.92 6.60
CA ASP A 341 5.21 -18.45 7.47
C ASP A 341 4.86 -19.85 7.98
N ASP A 342 5.88 -20.58 8.42
CA ASP A 342 5.68 -21.78 9.22
C ASP A 342 5.28 -21.43 10.67
N ASP A 343 5.00 -22.44 11.49
CA ASP A 343 4.62 -22.24 12.89
C ASP A 343 5.83 -21.92 13.80
N ASN A 344 7.02 -21.69 13.24
CA ASN A 344 8.22 -21.31 14.00
C ASN A 344 8.30 -19.78 14.20
N CYS A 345 7.20 -19.20 14.65
CA CYS A 345 7.02 -17.76 14.83
C CYS A 345 6.09 -17.48 16.02
N THR A 346 6.06 -16.22 16.48
CA THR A 346 5.20 -15.80 17.59
C THR A 346 4.03 -14.96 17.09
N ASP A 347 2.82 -15.36 17.45
CA ASP A 347 1.62 -14.53 17.26
C ASP A 347 1.61 -13.35 18.22
N ILE A 348 1.34 -12.15 17.69
CA ILE A 348 1.21 -10.97 18.53
C ILE A 348 -0.19 -10.90 19.16
N THR A 349 -0.24 -10.51 20.43
CA THR A 349 -1.51 -10.30 21.15
C THR A 349 -1.64 -8.85 21.58
N LYS A 350 -2.88 -8.39 21.80
CA LYS A 350 -3.15 -7.01 22.24
C LYS A 350 -2.43 -6.64 23.54
N ALA A 351 -2.27 -7.61 24.45
CA ALA A 351 -1.53 -7.40 25.70
C ALA A 351 -0.04 -7.10 25.48
N MET A 352 0.55 -7.61 24.40
CA MET A 352 1.96 -7.38 24.05
C MET A 352 2.20 -6.01 23.42
N CYS A 353 1.16 -5.29 23.03
CA CYS A 353 1.28 -4.04 22.29
C CYS A 353 1.53 -2.85 23.19
N ASN A 354 2.50 -2.04 22.80
CA ASN A 354 2.63 -0.69 23.31
C ASN A 354 1.63 0.21 22.59
N GLU A 355 0.48 0.49 23.19
CA GLU A 355 -0.57 1.29 22.56
C GLU A 355 -0.08 2.69 22.17
N THR A 356 0.73 3.34 23.01
CA THR A 356 1.23 4.70 22.73
C THR A 356 2.22 4.71 21.57
N ALA A 357 3.18 3.77 21.54
CA ALA A 357 4.14 3.69 20.45
C ALA A 357 3.48 3.24 19.14
N THR A 358 2.53 2.31 19.24
CA THR A 358 1.71 1.88 18.10
C THR A 358 0.83 3.02 17.58
N ALA A 359 0.33 3.91 18.44
CA ALA A 359 -0.42 5.09 18.00
C ALA A 359 0.46 6.17 17.34
N ALA A 360 1.79 6.06 17.40
CA ALA A 360 2.70 7.01 16.76
C ALA A 360 3.13 6.59 15.35
N ILE A 361 3.00 5.30 15.00
CA ILE A 361 3.36 4.80 13.67
C ILE A 361 2.41 5.29 12.59
N GLY A 362 2.94 5.44 11.38
CA GLY A 362 2.17 5.96 10.24
C GLY A 362 2.06 7.48 10.21
N GLN A 363 2.99 8.17 10.86
CA GLN A 363 3.13 9.62 10.73
C GLN A 363 3.26 10.05 9.27
N ARG A 364 2.68 11.20 8.93
CA ARG A 364 2.77 11.82 7.59
C ARG A 364 3.19 13.29 7.71
N LYS A 365 4.03 13.64 8.68
CA LYS A 365 4.46 15.01 8.96
C LYS A 365 5.84 15.33 8.41
N ILE A 366 6.76 14.39 8.54
CA ILE A 366 8.17 14.59 8.27
C ILE A 366 8.75 13.42 7.48
N LEU A 367 9.88 13.67 6.81
CA LEU A 367 10.78 12.61 6.36
C LEU A 367 11.63 12.19 7.56
N SER A 368 11.60 10.92 7.92
CA SER A 368 12.39 10.39 9.01
C SER A 368 13.89 10.37 8.67
N PRO A 369 14.79 10.23 9.65
CA PRO A 369 16.21 10.01 9.37
C PRO A 369 16.48 8.80 8.47
N GLY A 370 15.69 7.72 8.59
CA GLY A 370 15.79 6.55 7.71
C GLY A 370 15.32 6.85 6.29
N ASP A 371 14.21 7.57 6.11
CA ASP A 371 13.74 8.02 4.79
C ASP A 371 14.82 8.85 4.08
N LEU A 372 15.38 9.83 4.80
CA LEU A 372 16.43 10.70 4.27
C LEU A 372 17.72 9.94 3.93
N ALA A 373 18.12 8.99 4.79
CA ALA A 373 19.29 8.17 4.52
C ALA A 373 19.10 7.32 3.26
N ALA A 374 17.94 6.67 3.14
CA ALA A 374 17.60 5.81 2.00
C ALA A 374 17.60 6.60 0.68
N ILE A 375 16.99 7.79 0.65
CA ILE A 375 16.94 8.63 -0.55
C ILE A 375 18.31 9.19 -0.91
N ASN A 376 19.09 9.66 0.06
CA ASN A 376 20.41 10.24 -0.21
C ASN A 376 21.45 9.18 -0.62
N GLU A 377 21.24 7.92 -0.23
CA GLU A 377 22.05 6.82 -0.71
C GLU A 377 21.68 6.45 -2.17
N LEU A 378 20.40 6.57 -2.54
CA LEU A 378 19.94 6.40 -3.92
C LEU A 378 20.38 7.56 -4.83
N TYR A 379 20.26 8.80 -4.35
CA TYR A 379 20.56 10.02 -5.09
C TYR A 379 21.70 10.77 -4.40
N GLN A 380 22.93 10.49 -4.81
CA GLN A 380 24.14 10.96 -4.12
C GLN A 380 24.56 12.39 -4.50
N SER A 381 24.16 12.86 -5.68
CA SER A 381 24.41 14.19 -6.23
C SER A 381 23.10 14.88 -6.55
N SER A 382 23.10 16.21 -6.48
CA SER A 382 21.97 17.03 -6.94
C SER A 382 22.31 17.77 -8.22
N ALA A 383 21.41 17.71 -9.20
CA ALA A 383 21.56 18.42 -10.48
C ALA A 383 21.66 19.96 -10.35
N TRP A 384 21.05 20.55 -9.33
CA TRP A 384 21.17 21.97 -8.97
C TRP A 384 21.03 22.21 -7.47
N SER A 385 21.34 23.42 -7.00
CA SER A 385 21.16 23.78 -5.59
C SER A 385 19.68 23.93 -5.24
N ASN A 386 19.26 23.56 -4.02
CA ASN A 386 17.91 23.85 -3.52
C ASN A 386 17.54 25.37 -3.63
N LYS A 387 18.53 26.27 -3.57
CA LYS A 387 18.30 27.71 -3.77
C LYS A 387 17.85 28.08 -5.19
N GLU A 388 18.04 27.17 -6.13
CA GLU A 388 17.68 27.29 -7.55
C GLU A 388 16.49 26.38 -7.87
N SER A 389 15.64 26.09 -6.88
CA SER A 389 14.43 25.28 -7.03
C SER A 389 13.62 25.71 -8.25
N LYS A 390 13.16 24.71 -9.02
CA LYS A 390 12.32 24.87 -10.21
C LYS A 390 10.87 24.45 -9.95
N ILE A 391 10.50 24.21 -8.69
CA ILE A 391 9.13 23.83 -8.31
C ILE A 391 8.17 24.98 -8.66
N GLY A 392 7.17 24.68 -9.47
CA GLY A 392 6.08 25.61 -9.84
C GLY A 392 6.48 26.72 -10.81
N VAL A 393 7.65 26.60 -11.45
CA VAL A 393 8.18 27.56 -12.44
C VAL A 393 7.66 27.30 -13.85
#